data_AF-A0A9X2U6M5-F1
#
_entry.id   AF-A0A9X2U6M5-F1
#
_cell.length_a   1.000
_cell.length_b   1.000
_cell.length_c   1.000
_cell.angle_alpha   90.00
_cell.angle_beta   90.00
_cell.angle_gamma   90.00
#
_symmetry.space_group_name_H-M   'P 1'
#
loop_
_entity.id
_entity.type
_entity.pdbx_description
1 polymer ?
#
loop_
_entity_poly.entity_id
_entity_poly.type
_entity_poly.pdbx_seq_one_letter_code
_entity_poly.pdbx_strand_id
1 'polypeptide(L)'
;MQRLIQSELACHLNVRRAAVARATRRGESCEGHPVAAWALRRGRQVLYEVPDEAMSKITETDTTYLKRQSRVLRAFMRGGQK
;
A
#
# COMPACT_ATOMS: atom_id res chain seq x y z
N MET A 1 12.99 10.06 3.34
CA MET A 1 12.83 9.17 2.18
C MET A 1 12.99 7.74 2.67
N GLN A 2 12.06 6.85 2.35
CA GLN A 2 12.10 5.45 2.75
C GLN A 2 12.45 4.54 1.57
N ARG A 3 13.37 3.59 1.79
CA ARG A 3 13.80 2.61 0.79
C ARG A 3 13.12 1.28 1.03
N LEU A 4 12.40 0.79 0.03
CA LEU A 4 11.63 -0.45 0.11
C LEU A 4 11.97 -1.38 -1.04
N ILE A 5 11.96 -2.69 -0.78
CA ILE A 5 11.91 -3.69 -1.85
C ILE A 5 10.48 -3.86 -2.35
N GLN A 6 10.32 -4.45 -3.54
CA GLN A 6 9.00 -4.63 -4.17
C GLN A 6 7.97 -5.34 -3.28
N SER A 7 8.38 -6.32 -2.47
CA SER A 7 7.46 -7.02 -1.55
C SER A 7 6.97 -6.12 -0.43
N GLU A 8 7.84 -5.29 0.15
CA GLU A 8 7.46 -4.38 1.24
C GLU A 8 6.50 -3.31 0.73
N LEU A 9 6.81 -2.69 -0.41
CA LEU A 9 5.92 -1.71 -1.04
C LEU A 9 4.55 -2.32 -1.36
N ALA A 10 4.52 -3.57 -1.85
CA ALA A 10 3.27 -4.27 -2.12
C ALA A 10 2.45 -4.50 -0.84
N CYS A 11 3.08 -4.84 0.28
CA CYS A 11 2.41 -4.99 1.57
C CYS A 11 1.82 -3.66 2.04
N HIS A 12 2.59 -2.57 1.97
CA HIS A 12 2.11 -1.24 2.36
C HIS A 12 0.93 -0.74 1.52
N LEU A 13 0.97 -1.01 0.21
CA LEU A 13 -0.12 -0.67 -0.70
C LEU A 13 -1.29 -1.66 -0.65
N ASN A 14 -1.21 -2.72 0.16
CA ASN A 14 -2.18 -3.80 0.23
C ASN A 14 -2.54 -4.41 -1.15
N VAL A 15 -1.52 -4.61 -2.00
CA VAL A 15 -1.67 -5.17 -3.35
C VAL A 15 -0.74 -6.36 -3.58
N ARG A 16 -0.97 -7.11 -4.67
CA ARG A 16 -0.05 -8.17 -5.09
C ARG A 16 1.24 -7.58 -5.64
N ARG A 17 2.38 -8.23 -5.36
CA ARG A 17 3.71 -7.88 -5.93
C ARG A 17 3.67 -7.71 -7.45
N ALA A 18 2.93 -8.57 -8.14
CA ALA A 18 2.79 -8.52 -9.60
C ALA A 18 2.12 -7.23 -10.11
N ALA A 19 1.20 -6.64 -9.33
CA ALA A 19 0.57 -5.37 -9.65
C ALA A 19 1.59 -4.23 -9.61
N VAL A 20 2.39 -4.16 -8.53
CA VAL A 20 3.49 -3.19 -8.41
C VAL A 20 4.49 -3.34 -9.56
N ALA A 21 4.94 -4.56 -9.87
CA ALA A 21 5.87 -4.77 -11.00
C ALA A 21 5.25 -4.42 -12.37
N ARG A 22 3.95 -4.60 -12.56
CA ARG A 22 3.26 -4.22 -13.80
C ARG A 22 3.20 -2.70 -13.90
N ALA A 23 2.74 -2.04 -12.84
CA ALA A 23 2.64 -0.58 -12.76
C ALA A 23 4.01 0.08 -12.95
N THR A 24 5.06 -0.40 -12.27
CA THR A 24 6.44 0.07 -12.45
C THR A 24 6.93 -0.11 -13.88
N ARG A 25 6.62 -1.23 -14.55
CA ARG A 25 7.04 -1.47 -15.93
C ARG A 25 6.30 -0.62 -16.95
N ARG A 26 5.01 -0.34 -16.70
CA ARG A 26 4.14 0.42 -17.61
C ARG A 26 4.13 1.92 -17.35
N GLY A 27 4.71 2.38 -16.24
CA GLY A 27 4.60 3.78 -15.84
C GLY A 27 3.21 4.15 -15.32
N GLU A 28 2.39 3.16 -14.95
CA GLU A 28 1.04 3.35 -14.44
C GLU A 28 1.06 3.61 -12.92
N SER A 29 -0.02 4.22 -12.41
CA SER A 29 -0.24 4.33 -10.97
C SER A 29 -0.70 2.99 -10.38
N CYS A 30 -0.31 2.72 -9.13
CA CYS A 30 -0.75 1.57 -8.35
C CYS A 30 -1.48 2.09 -7.12
N GLU A 31 -2.78 1.82 -6.98
CA GLU A 31 -3.63 2.39 -5.92
C GLU A 31 -3.54 3.93 -5.84
N GLY A 32 -3.44 4.60 -6.99
CA GLY A 32 -3.27 6.06 -7.04
C GLY A 32 -1.85 6.57 -6.76
N HIS A 33 -0.89 5.68 -6.52
CA HIS A 33 0.50 6.04 -6.24
C HIS A 33 1.42 5.87 -7.47
N PRO A 34 2.32 6.82 -7.76
CA PRO A 34 3.21 6.77 -8.93
C PRO A 34 4.45 5.88 -8.68
N VAL A 35 4.24 4.57 -8.47
CA VAL A 35 5.29 3.62 -8.09
C VAL A 35 6.45 3.52 -9.09
N ALA A 36 6.24 3.88 -10.36
CA ALA A 36 7.30 3.93 -11.36
C ALA A 36 8.28 5.09 -11.12
N ALA A 37 7.80 6.23 -10.64
CA ALA A 37 8.64 7.41 -10.35
C ALA A 37 9.54 7.17 -9.13
N TRP A 38 9.13 6.28 -8.22
CA TRP A 38 9.90 5.90 -7.04
C TRP A 38 10.92 4.80 -7.33
N ALA A 39 10.83 4.12 -8.48
CA ALA A 39 11.61 2.94 -8.76
C ALA A 39 13.06 3.28 -9.13
N LEU A 40 14.00 2.77 -8.34
CA LEU A 40 15.43 2.81 -8.59
C LEU A 40 15.93 1.42 -9.04
N ARG A 41 16.36 1.30 -10.29
CA ARG A 41 16.90 0.05 -10.85
C ARG A 41 18.38 -0.09 -10.50
N ARG A 42 18.73 -1.18 -9.81
CA ARG A 42 20.10 -1.58 -9.45
C ARG A 42 20.35 -2.98 -10.02
N GLY A 43 20.78 -3.03 -11.28
CA GLY A 43 20.97 -4.29 -12.00
C GLY A 43 19.68 -5.09 -12.11
N ARG A 44 19.66 -6.31 -11.55
CA ARG A 44 18.47 -7.19 -11.54
C ARG A 44 17.45 -6.84 -10.44
N GLN A 45 17.81 -6.00 -9.47
CA GLN A 45 16.91 -5.57 -8.39
C GLN A 45 16.27 -4.22 -8.69
N VAL A 46 15.04 -4.06 -8.20
CA VAL A 46 14.31 -2.79 -8.19
C VAL A 46 14.07 -2.43 -6.73
N LEU A 47 14.59 -1.28 -6.34
CA LEU A 47 14.31 -0.63 -5.06
C LEU A 47 13.32 0.51 -5.29
N TYR A 48 12.61 0.91 -4.25
CA TYR A 48 11.65 2.00 -4.30
C TYR A 48 12.05 3.05 -3.27
N GLU A 49 12.34 4.27 -3.74
CA GLU A 49 12.57 5.44 -2.89
C GLU A 49 11.26 6.20 -2.77
N VAL A 50 10.53 5.90 -1.70
CA VAL A 50 9.21 6.48 -1.42
C VAL A 50 9.39 7.73 -0.54
N PRO A 51 8.81 8.88 -0.93
CA PRO A 51 8.78 10.06 -0.08
C PRO A 51 8.06 9.80 1.24
N ASP A 52 8.56 10.36 2.34
CA ASP A 52 7.97 10.13 3.68
C ASP A 52 6.51 10.60 3.72
N GLU A 53 6.18 11.69 3.02
CA GLU A 53 4.81 12.19 2.86
C GLU A 53 3.88 11.16 2.18
N ALA A 54 4.38 10.46 1.16
CA ALA A 54 3.62 9.42 0.49
C ALA A 54 3.44 8.21 1.42
N MET A 55 4.47 7.86 2.19
CA MET A 55 4.44 6.74 3.13
C MET A 55 3.49 6.99 4.31
N SER A 56 3.42 8.23 4.81
CA SER A 56 2.42 8.63 5.80
C SER A 56 0.98 8.42 5.28
N LYS A 57 0.70 8.84 4.04
CA LYS A 57 -0.64 8.67 3.42
C LYS A 57 -1.03 7.20 3.23
N ILE A 58 -0.07 6.36 2.84
CA ILE A 58 -0.29 4.92 2.69
C ILE A 58 -0.67 4.30 4.05
N THR A 59 0.08 4.66 5.11
CA THR A 59 -0.18 4.16 6.47
C THR A 59 -1.51 4.65 7.03
N GLU A 60 -1.89 5.92 6.78
CA GLU A 60 -3.19 6.47 7.21
C GLU A 60 -4.37 5.73 6.57
N THR A 61 -4.25 5.33 5.30
CA THR A 61 -5.29 4.60 4.56
C THR A 61 -5.51 3.19 5.16
N ASP A 62 -4.45 2.53 5.60
CA ASP A 62 -4.52 1.21 6.22
C ASP A 62 -5.18 1.27 7.61
N THR A 63 -4.85 2.28 8.41
CA THR A 63 -5.46 2.47 9.74
C THR A 63 -6.93 2.89 9.66
N THR A 64 -7.33 3.65 8.64
CA THR A 64 -8.74 3.99 8.42
C THR A 64 -9.56 2.78 7.98
N TYR A 65 -8.98 1.89 7.16
CA TYR A 65 -9.61 0.61 6.82
C TYR A 65 -9.85 -0.27 8.06
N LEU A 66 -8.83 -0.43 8.92
CA LEU A 66 -8.94 -1.19 10.17
C LEU A 66 -9.97 -0.57 11.15
N LYS A 67 -9.99 0.76 11.27
CA LYS A 67 -11.01 1.46 12.08
C LYS A 67 -12.42 1.23 11.53
N ARG A 68 -12.61 1.19 10.21
CA ARG A 68 -13.92 0.94 9.60
C ARG A 68 -14.41 -0.49 9.86
N GLN A 69 -13.53 -1.49 9.78
CA GLN A 69 -13.89 -2.89 10.05
C GLN A 69 -14.27 -3.14 11.52
N SER A 70 -13.54 -2.55 12.47
CA SER A 70 -13.87 -2.70 13.90
C SER A 70 -15.25 -2.13 14.26
N ARG A 71 -15.69 -1.05 13.59
CA ARG A 71 -17.02 -0.46 13.80
C ARG A 71 -18.15 -1.36 13.28
N VAL A 72 -17.92 -2.05 12.16
CA VAL A 72 -18.88 -3.04 11.62
C VAL A 72 -19.00 -4.24 12.58
N LEU A 73 -17.89 -4.78 13.07
CA LEU A 73 -17.89 -5.90 14.01
C LEU A 73 -18.63 -5.58 15.32
N ARG A 74 -18.45 -4.37 15.88
CA ARG A 74 -19.19 -3.93 17.08
C ARG A 74 -20.69 -3.75 16.82
N ALA A 75 -21.09 -3.32 15.63
CA ALA A 75 -22.50 -3.17 15.28
C ALA A 75 -23.21 -4.54 15.19
N PHE A 76 -22.55 -5.56 14.65
CA PHE A 76 -23.10 -6.92 14.58
C PHE A 76 -23.26 -7.56 15.98
N MET A 77 -22.28 -7.39 16.87
CA MET A 77 -22.32 -7.95 18.23
C MET A 77 -23.42 -7.35 19.12
N ARG A 78 -23.91 -6.15 18.82
CA ARG A 78 -24.98 -5.47 19.59
C ARG A 78 -26.39 -5.78 19.11
N GLY A 79 -26.55 -6.44 17.95
CA GLY A 79 -27.85 -6.83 17.39
C GLY A 79 -28.31 -8.26 17.74
N GLY A 80 -27.46 -9.07 18.36
CA GLY A 80 -27.75 -10.46 18.72
C GLY A 80 -28.23 -10.69 20.16
N GLN A 81 -28.48 -9.62 20.93
CA GLN A 81 -29.10 -9.70 22.25
C GLN A 81 -30.59 -9.34 22.14
N LYS A 82 -31.39 -10.30 21.70
CA LYS A 82 -32.82 -10.39 22.02
C LYS A 82 -33.13 -11.82 22.39
#